data_AF-A0A9E4H396-F1
#
_entry.id   AF-A0A9E4H396-F1
#
_cell.length_a   1.000
_cell.length_b   1.000
_cell.length_c   1.000
_cell.angle_alpha   90.00
_cell.angle_beta   90.00
_cell.angle_gamma   90.00
#
_symmetry.space_group_name_H-M   'P 1'
#
loop_
_entity.id
_entity.type
_entity.pdbx_description
1 polymer ?
#
loop_
_entity_poly.entity_id
_entity_poly.type
_entity_poly.pdbx_seq_one_letter_code
_entity_poly.pdbx_strand_id
1 'polypeptide(L)'
;MAEATDVMLRTILEECRDGMDSIGFNEVVVMLESTAASAEVYMDFDDLRFTPDGRIVTLMVPGGTHMHLDMSKIREAEFIHTTNDQGLPSYQLWMRDGDGNPAMRVYLRKSDDDATNPPRHNFFMSLLEKYPEKIALPIDPYGAAGEHP
;
A
#
# COMPACT_ATOMS: atom_id res chain seq x y z
N MET A 1 16.71 -12.65 10.58
CA MET A 1 16.72 -11.18 10.64
C MET A 1 16.09 -10.74 9.33
N ALA A 2 14.93 -10.08 9.34
CA ALA A 2 14.31 -9.56 8.12
C ALA A 2 15.15 -8.35 7.66
N GLU A 3 15.97 -8.52 6.61
CA GLU A 3 16.98 -7.53 6.22
C GLU A 3 16.42 -6.47 5.27
N ALA A 4 16.33 -5.24 5.77
CA ALA A 4 16.23 -3.94 5.07
C ALA A 4 15.09 -3.67 4.06
N THR A 5 14.61 -4.66 3.30
CA THR A 5 13.71 -4.49 2.16
C THR A 5 12.25 -4.65 2.56
N ASP A 6 11.94 -5.73 3.30
CA ASP A 6 10.67 -5.93 4.00
C ASP A 6 10.39 -4.77 4.98
N VAL A 7 11.44 -4.17 5.54
CA VAL A 7 11.35 -3.01 6.44
C VAL A 7 10.81 -1.79 5.69
N MET A 8 11.21 -1.56 4.43
CA MET A 8 10.83 -0.34 3.71
C MET A 8 9.36 -0.36 3.29
N LEU A 9 8.89 -1.44 2.66
CA LEU A 9 7.47 -1.54 2.28
C LEU A 9 6.56 -1.54 3.51
N ARG A 10 6.94 -2.28 4.56
CA ARG A 10 6.22 -2.24 5.83
C ARG A 10 6.15 -0.82 6.40
N THR A 11 7.27 -0.10 6.43
CA THR A 11 7.30 1.29 6.93
C THR A 11 6.36 2.18 6.13
N ILE A 12 6.37 2.07 4.79
CA ILE A 12 5.45 2.82 3.93
C ILE A 12 3.99 2.52 4.28
N LEU A 13 3.63 1.25 4.43
CA LEU A 13 2.27 0.82 4.75
C LEU A 13 1.85 1.27 6.16
N GLU A 14 2.73 1.15 7.15
CA GLU A 14 2.50 1.63 8.52
C GLU A 14 2.35 3.15 8.55
N GLU A 15 3.13 3.91 7.79
CA GLU A 15 2.97 5.36 7.67
C GLU A 15 1.67 5.74 6.97
N CYS A 16 1.30 5.04 5.89
CA CYS A 16 0.00 5.24 5.24
C CYS A 16 -1.17 4.95 6.19
N ARG A 17 -1.02 3.99 7.09
CA ARG A 17 -2.01 3.66 8.14
C ARG A 17 -2.07 4.73 9.23
N ASP A 18 -0.93 5.08 9.81
CA ASP A 18 -0.84 5.91 11.01
C ASP A 18 -1.02 7.41 10.69
N GLY A 19 -0.58 7.84 9.51
CA GLY A 19 -0.77 9.20 9.04
C GLY A 19 0.01 10.26 9.81
N MET A 20 -0.47 11.51 9.68
CA MET A 20 -0.03 12.64 10.50
C MET A 20 -1.21 13.12 11.35
N ASP A 21 -1.00 13.31 12.65
CA ASP A 21 -2.07 13.66 13.61
C ASP A 21 -3.26 12.67 13.59
N SER A 22 -2.98 11.38 13.38
CA SER A 22 -3.97 10.29 13.21
C SER A 22 -4.82 10.39 11.94
N ILE A 23 -4.37 11.15 10.94
CA ILE A 23 -5.00 11.26 9.62
C ILE A 23 -4.05 10.64 8.58
N GLY A 24 -4.35 9.40 8.20
CA GLY A 24 -3.61 8.63 7.20
C GLY A 24 -4.40 8.46 5.91
N PHE A 25 -4.31 7.27 5.32
CA PHE A 25 -5.10 6.90 4.17
C PHE A 25 -6.59 6.75 4.54
N ASN A 26 -6.88 6.27 5.77
CA ASN A 26 -8.24 6.06 6.30
C ASN A 26 -9.11 5.32 5.25
N GLU A 27 -10.11 5.97 4.67
CA GLU A 27 -10.99 5.36 3.68
C GLU A 27 -10.31 5.12 2.33
N VAL A 28 -10.15 3.86 1.94
CA VAL A 28 -9.51 3.47 0.67
C VAL A 28 -10.36 2.51 -0.14
N VAL A 29 -10.02 2.41 -1.43
CA VAL A 29 -10.38 1.28 -2.28
C VAL A 29 -9.10 0.53 -2.60
N VAL A 30 -9.02 -0.72 -2.16
CA VAL A 30 -7.92 -1.61 -2.54
C VAL A 30 -8.34 -2.38 -3.77
N MET A 31 -7.49 -2.39 -4.78
CA MET A 31 -7.76 -3.03 -6.05
C MET A 31 -6.75 -4.14 -6.31
N LEU A 32 -7.27 -5.32 -6.64
CA LEU A 32 -6.50 -6.46 -7.14
C LEU A 32 -6.90 -6.68 -8.60
N GLU A 33 -5.91 -6.97 -9.44
CA GLU A 33 -6.12 -7.22 -10.86
C GLU A 33 -5.41 -8.51 -11.25
N SER A 34 -6.08 -9.27 -12.11
CA SER A 34 -5.53 -10.43 -12.80
C SER A 34 -5.81 -10.29 -14.28
N THR A 35 -5.27 -11.19 -15.10
CA THR A 35 -5.52 -11.19 -16.54
C THR A 35 -6.99 -11.44 -16.93
N ALA A 36 -7.83 -11.90 -16.00
CA ALA A 36 -9.22 -12.28 -16.28
C ALA A 36 -10.27 -11.52 -15.46
N ALA A 37 -9.88 -10.91 -14.34
CA ALA A 37 -10.80 -10.27 -13.40
C ALA A 37 -10.10 -9.23 -12.52
N SER A 38 -10.89 -8.29 -12.01
CA SER A 38 -10.49 -7.36 -10.95
C SER A 38 -11.39 -7.53 -9.73
N ALA A 39 -10.87 -7.12 -8.57
CA ALA A 39 -11.63 -6.96 -7.34
C ALA A 39 -11.32 -5.59 -6.74
N GLU A 40 -12.36 -4.88 -6.30
CA GLU A 40 -12.26 -3.61 -5.59
C GLU A 40 -12.91 -3.77 -4.22
N VAL A 41 -12.15 -3.47 -3.17
CA VAL A 41 -12.59 -3.63 -1.79
C VAL A 41 -12.50 -2.28 -1.09
N TYR A 42 -13.66 -1.75 -0.71
CA TYR A 42 -13.77 -0.54 0.10
C TYR A 42 -13.50 -0.88 1.55
N MET A 43 -12.58 -0.16 2.17
CA MET A 43 -12.21 -0.40 3.57
C MET A 43 -11.52 0.79 4.22
N ASP A 44 -11.45 0.75 5.55
CA ASP A 44 -10.53 1.58 6.30
C ASP A 44 -9.14 0.96 6.28
N PHE A 45 -8.12 1.80 6.12
CA PHE A 45 -6.71 1.43 6.05
C PHE A 45 -6.06 1.52 7.44
N ASP A 46 -6.70 0.93 8.45
CA ASP A 46 -6.31 1.04 9.87
C ASP A 46 -5.89 -0.31 10.50
N ASP A 47 -6.45 -1.44 10.05
CA ASP A 47 -6.12 -2.79 10.55
C ASP A 47 -5.22 -3.54 9.56
N LEU A 48 -3.93 -3.15 9.59
CA LEU A 48 -2.84 -3.86 8.92
C LEU A 48 -2.17 -4.83 9.88
N ARG A 49 -2.16 -6.11 9.53
CA ARG A 49 -1.53 -7.18 10.33
C ARG A 49 -0.38 -7.80 9.58
N PHE A 50 0.81 -7.77 10.18
CA PHE A 50 2.00 -8.35 9.60
C PHE A 50 2.28 -9.71 10.25
N THR A 51 2.65 -10.67 9.42
CA THR A 51 3.19 -11.96 9.88
C THR A 51 4.50 -11.76 10.66
N PRO A 52 4.87 -12.66 11.58
CA PRO A 52 6.08 -12.50 12.41
C PRO A 52 7.39 -12.38 11.61
N ASP A 53 7.45 -13.02 10.44
CA ASP A 53 8.57 -12.92 9.51
C ASP A 53 8.53 -11.65 8.64
N GLY A 54 7.46 -10.86 8.73
CA GLY A 54 7.26 -9.63 7.98
C GLY A 54 6.90 -9.86 6.52
N ARG A 55 6.67 -11.11 6.08
CA ARG A 55 6.53 -11.42 4.65
C ARG A 55 5.15 -11.12 4.11
N ILE A 56 4.11 -11.42 4.88
CA ILE A 56 2.71 -11.17 4.51
C ILE A 56 2.17 -10.01 5.33
N VAL A 57 1.52 -9.06 4.65
CA VAL A 57 0.59 -8.10 5.25
C VAL A 57 -0.84 -8.51 4.93
N THR A 58 -1.69 -8.50 5.95
CA THR A 58 -3.14 -8.69 5.83
C THR A 58 -3.83 -7.36 6.06
N LEU A 59 -4.65 -6.95 5.09
CA LEU A 59 -5.55 -5.81 5.20
C LEU A 59 -6.92 -6.35 5.64
N MET A 60 -7.34 -6.00 6.85
CA MET A 60 -8.57 -6.52 7.46
C MET A 60 -9.75 -5.59 7.23
N VAL A 61 -10.87 -6.13 6.76
CA VAL A 61 -12.16 -5.44 6.72
C VAL A 61 -13.04 -6.00 7.85
N PRO A 62 -13.78 -5.15 8.58
CA PRO A 62 -14.81 -5.62 9.49
C PRO A 62 -15.78 -6.59 8.80
N GLY A 63 -16.09 -7.71 9.44
CA GLY A 63 -17.00 -8.73 8.88
C GLY A 63 -16.33 -9.88 8.13
N GLY A 64 -14.99 -9.94 8.10
CA GLY A 64 -14.25 -11.15 7.73
C GLY A 64 -13.64 -11.15 6.33
N THR A 65 -13.92 -10.15 5.50
CA THR A 65 -13.18 -9.92 4.26
C THR A 65 -11.76 -9.49 4.61
N HIS A 66 -10.76 -10.11 4.00
CA HIS A 66 -9.37 -9.73 4.16
C HIS A 66 -8.62 -9.90 2.84
N MET A 67 -7.62 -9.06 2.62
CA MET A 67 -6.68 -9.21 1.51
C MET A 67 -5.30 -9.48 2.06
N HIS A 68 -4.55 -10.33 1.36
CA HIS A 68 -3.18 -10.67 1.73
C HIS A 68 -2.25 -10.27 0.60
N LEU A 69 -1.14 -9.63 0.95
CA LEU A 69 -0.06 -9.30 0.03
C LEU A 69 1.22 -9.97 0.52
N ASP A 70 1.84 -10.78 -0.36
CA ASP A 70 3.20 -11.28 -0.14
C ASP A 70 4.19 -10.17 -0.49
N MET A 71 4.65 -9.44 0.52
CA MET A 71 5.57 -8.30 0.39
C MET A 71 6.92 -8.75 -0.20
N SER A 72 7.33 -10.01 -0.01
CA SER A 72 8.56 -10.54 -0.61
C SER A 72 8.51 -10.64 -2.15
N LYS A 73 7.33 -10.47 -2.76
CA LYS A 73 7.12 -10.45 -4.22
C LYS A 73 7.09 -9.06 -4.80
N ILE A 74 7.02 -8.02 -3.98
CA ILE A 74 6.93 -6.63 -4.42
C ILE A 74 8.33 -6.08 -4.67
N ARG A 75 8.49 -5.36 -5.79
CA ARG A 75 9.77 -4.77 -6.23
C ARG A 75 9.71 -3.26 -6.37
N GLU A 76 8.50 -2.70 -6.45
CA GLU A 76 8.31 -1.26 -6.55
C GLU A 76 7.07 -0.85 -5.76
N ALA A 77 7.21 0.25 -5.03
CA ALA A 77 6.09 1.05 -4.53
C ALA A 77 6.10 2.39 -5.27
N GLU A 78 4.94 2.85 -5.73
CA GLU A 78 4.80 4.09 -6.49
C GLU A 78 3.64 4.91 -5.95
N PHE A 79 3.92 6.14 -5.50
CA PHE A 79 2.89 7.10 -5.12
C PHE A 79 2.46 7.88 -6.35
N ILE A 80 1.19 7.79 -6.73
CA ILE A 80 0.63 8.44 -7.92
C ILE A 80 -0.36 9.51 -7.49
N HIS A 81 -0.12 10.75 -7.91
CA HIS A 81 -1.07 11.86 -7.80
C HIS A 81 -1.46 12.37 -9.20
N THR A 82 -2.70 12.12 -9.59
CA THR A 82 -3.24 12.50 -10.91
C THR A 82 -4.60 13.17 -10.77
N THR A 83 -5.18 13.59 -11.90
CA THR A 83 -6.56 14.06 -11.97
C THR A 83 -7.41 12.95 -12.60
N ASN A 84 -8.53 12.59 -11.98
CA ASN A 84 -9.47 11.61 -12.53
C ASN A 84 -10.35 12.21 -13.64
N ASP A 85 -11.19 11.38 -14.27
CA ASP A 85 -12.07 11.78 -15.37
C ASP A 85 -13.09 12.87 -15.01
N GLN A 86 -13.30 13.12 -13.71
CA GLN A 86 -14.18 14.17 -13.20
C GLN A 86 -13.44 15.47 -12.91
N GLY A 87 -12.14 15.57 -13.20
CA GLY A 87 -11.34 16.73 -12.89
C GLY A 87 -10.93 16.83 -11.41
N LEU A 88 -11.13 15.76 -10.63
CA LEU A 88 -10.82 15.73 -9.20
C LEU A 88 -9.47 15.05 -8.96
N PRO A 89 -8.73 15.45 -7.91
CA PRO A 89 -7.47 14.82 -7.59
C PRO A 89 -7.67 13.35 -7.18
N SER A 90 -6.71 12.53 -7.57
CA SER A 90 -6.66 11.08 -7.40
C SER A 90 -5.32 10.71 -6.77
N TYR A 91 -5.35 10.00 -5.65
CA TYR A 91 -4.16 9.64 -4.88
C TYR A 91 -4.09 8.13 -4.74
N GLN A 92 -2.98 7.53 -5.18
CA GLN A 92 -2.83 6.08 -5.21
C GLN A 92 -1.45 5.66 -4.73
N LEU A 93 -1.39 4.51 -4.06
CA LEU A 93 -0.17 3.74 -3.85
C LEU A 93 -0.25 2.47 -4.69
N TRP A 94 0.68 2.31 -5.62
CA TRP A 94 0.82 1.12 -6.44
C TRP A 94 1.94 0.25 -5.89
N MET A 95 1.68 -1.04 -5.73
CA MET A 95 2.68 -2.04 -5.37
C MET A 95 2.80 -3.02 -6.54
N ARG A 96 4.00 -3.11 -7.13
CA ARG A 96 4.26 -3.92 -8.33
C ARG A 96 5.20 -5.08 -8.04
N ASP A 97 4.97 -6.18 -8.74
CA ASP A 97 5.86 -7.34 -8.71
C ASP A 97 7.15 -7.12 -9.51
N GLY A 98 7.99 -8.15 -9.62
CA GLY A 98 9.25 -8.07 -10.35
C GLY A 98 9.15 -8.01 -11.87
N ASP A 99 7.96 -8.26 -12.43
CA ASP A 99 7.69 -8.08 -13.85
C ASP A 99 7.07 -6.69 -14.12
N GLY A 100 6.88 -5.87 -13.07
CA GLY A 100 6.27 -4.55 -13.13
C GLY A 100 4.73 -4.57 -13.17
N ASN A 101 4.11 -5.75 -13.01
CA ASN A 101 2.66 -5.86 -12.98
C ASN A 101 2.12 -5.35 -11.64
N PRO A 102 0.96 -4.67 -11.61
CA PRO A 102 0.33 -4.25 -10.37
C PRO A 102 -0.13 -5.48 -9.57
N ALA A 103 0.50 -5.72 -8.42
CA ALA A 103 0.10 -6.77 -7.49
C ALA A 103 -1.04 -6.29 -6.58
N MET A 104 -0.98 -5.03 -6.15
CA MET A 104 -2.02 -4.39 -5.36
C MET A 104 -1.97 -2.87 -5.58
N ARG A 105 -3.14 -2.23 -5.67
CA ARG A 105 -3.27 -0.77 -5.67
C ARG A 105 -4.12 -0.34 -4.49
N VAL A 106 -3.75 0.76 -3.85
CA VAL A 106 -4.53 1.40 -2.79
C VAL A 106 -4.90 2.79 -3.27
N TYR A 107 -6.18 3.05 -3.47
CA TYR A 107 -6.72 4.35 -3.87
C TYR A 107 -7.31 5.06 -2.66
N LEU A 108 -6.85 6.26 -2.34
CA LEU A 108 -7.53 7.12 -1.38
C LEU A 108 -8.76 7.70 -2.06
N ARG A 109 -9.92 7.16 -1.72
CA ARG A 109 -11.18 7.75 -2.15
C ARG A 109 -11.40 9.08 -1.43
N LYS A 110 -12.13 9.97 -2.08
CA LYS A 110 -12.74 11.10 -1.41
C LYS A 110 -13.63 10.56 -0.27
N SER A 111 -13.40 11.02 0.95
CA SER A 111 -14.25 10.70 2.11
C SER A 111 -15.57 11.46 2.00
N ASP A 112 -16.62 10.85 2.52
CA ASP A 112 -17.92 11.50 2.68
C ASP A 112 -17.90 12.56 3.80
N ASP A 113 -16.92 12.49 4.72
CA ASP A 113 -16.60 13.58 5.63
C ASP A 113 -15.63 14.56 4.96
N ASP A 114 -16.20 15.63 4.38
CA ASP A 114 -15.46 16.67 3.67
C ASP A 114 -14.37 17.34 4.52
N ALA A 115 -14.49 17.35 5.86
CA ALA A 115 -13.49 17.95 6.73
C ALA A 115 -12.17 17.14 6.77
N THR A 116 -12.24 15.83 6.47
CA THR A 116 -11.06 14.95 6.45
C THR A 116 -10.31 14.99 5.12
N ASN A 117 -10.93 15.47 4.04
CA ASN A 117 -10.31 15.45 2.71
C ASN A 117 -9.06 16.35 2.60
N PRO A 118 -9.06 17.63 3.05
CA PRO A 118 -7.86 18.46 3.03
C PRO A 118 -6.66 17.91 3.81
N PRO A 119 -6.79 17.43 5.07
CA PRO A 119 -5.64 16.89 5.79
C PRO A 119 -5.14 15.57 5.17
N ARG A 120 -6.01 14.72 4.62
CA ARG A 120 -5.60 13.51 3.86
C ARG A 120 -4.82 13.86 2.60
N HIS A 121 -5.24 14.91 1.88
CA HIS A 121 -4.48 15.44 0.75
C HIS A 121 -3.09 15.91 1.19
N ASN A 122 -3.02 16.76 2.21
CA ASN A 122 -1.74 17.28 2.71
C ASN A 122 -0.81 16.15 3.17
N PHE A 123 -1.36 15.13 3.81
CA PHE A 123 -0.60 13.94 4.19
C PHE A 123 -0.04 13.21 2.97
N PHE A 124 -0.85 12.95 1.94
CA PHE A 124 -0.36 12.32 0.70
C PHE A 124 0.74 13.15 0.02
N MET A 125 0.58 14.47 -0.02
CA MET A 125 1.62 15.37 -0.55
C MET A 125 2.91 15.29 0.27
N SER A 126 2.82 15.18 1.60
CA SER A 126 4.01 15.00 2.45
C SER A 126 4.74 13.68 2.20
N LEU A 127 4.02 12.62 1.82
CA LEU A 127 4.62 11.35 1.42
C LEU A 127 5.38 11.49 0.10
N LEU A 128 4.83 12.24 -0.87
CA LEU A 128 5.51 12.56 -2.13
C LEU A 128 6.74 13.46 -1.95
N GLU A 129 6.77 14.30 -0.92
CA GLU A 129 7.96 15.09 -0.56
C GLU A 129 9.01 14.23 0.13
N LYS A 130 8.58 13.25 0.94
CA LYS A 130 9.45 12.38 1.73
C LYS A 130 10.09 11.26 0.90
N TYR A 131 9.32 10.65 0.01
CA TYR A 131 9.75 9.54 -0.81
C TYR A 131 9.87 9.96 -2.28
N PRO A 132 10.81 9.38 -3.05
CA PRO A 132 10.71 9.50 -4.50
C PRO A 132 9.37 8.90 -4.98
N GLU A 133 8.82 9.43 -6.07
CA GLU A 133 7.55 8.97 -6.64
C GLU A 133 7.54 7.45 -6.88
N LYS A 134 8.67 6.92 -7.35
CA LYS A 134 8.94 5.48 -7.49
C LYS A 134 10.03 5.04 -6.53
N ILE A 135 9.72 4.04 -5.72
CA ILE A 135 10.56 3.47 -4.68
C ILE A 135 10.90 2.05 -5.09
N ALA A 136 12.15 1.82 -5.51
CA ALA A 136 12.64 0.48 -5.72
C ALA A 136 12.76 -0.25 -4.37
N LEU A 137 12.19 -1.43 -4.29
CA LEU A 137 12.24 -2.31 -3.12
C LEU A 137 13.19 -3.46 -3.46
N PRO A 138 14.45 -3.43 -2.97
CA PRO A 138 15.41 -4.46 -3.28
C PRO A 138 14.90 -5.83 -2.82
N ILE A 139 15.40 -6.91 -3.42
CA ILE A 139 15.17 -8.25 -2.88
C ILE A 139 16.10 -8.41 -1.68
N ASP A 140 15.67 -9.06 -0.61
CA ASP A 140 16.64 -9.72 0.28
C ASP A 140 17.47 -10.69 -0.58
N PRO A 141 18.78 -10.44 -0.81
CA PRO A 141 19.60 -11.30 -1.65
C PRO A 141 19.73 -12.73 -1.11
N TYR A 142 19.22 -13.02 0.09
CA TYR A 142 19.26 -14.34 0.73
C TYR A 142 17.92 -15.11 0.67
N GLY A 143 16.88 -14.56 0.05
CA GLY A 143 15.52 -15.11 0.05
C GLY A 143 15.19 -16.22 -0.96
N ALA A 144 16.06 -17.22 -1.18
CA ALA A 144 15.72 -18.56 -1.71
C ALA A 144 16.93 -19.52 -1.79
N ALA A 145 17.68 -19.71 -0.71
CA ALA A 145 18.55 -20.89 -0.57
C ALA A 145 18.73 -21.21 0.91
N GLY A 146 17.81 -22.01 1.43
CA GLY A 146 17.82 -22.44 2.83
C GLY A 146 17.03 -23.72 3.01
N GLU A 147 17.32 -24.73 2.19
CA GLU A 147 17.35 -26.08 2.76
C GLU A 147 18.38 -26.01 3.90
N HIS A 148 17.92 -26.09 5.14
CA HIS A 148 18.79 -26.45 6.24
C HIS A 148 18.35 -27.81 6.82
N PRO A 149 19.33 -28.69 7.10
CA PRO A 149 19.16 -30.09 7.48
C PRO A 149 18.48 -30.31 8.83
#